data_AF-A0A2V8KKZ7-F1
#
_entry.id   AF-A0A2V8KKZ7-F1
#
_cell.length_a   1.000
_cell.length_b   1.000
_cell.length_c   1.000
_cell.angle_alpha   90.00
_cell.angle_beta   90.00
_cell.angle_gamma   90.00
#
_symmetry.space_group_name_H-M   'P 1'
#
loop_
_entity.id
_entity.type
_entity.pdbx_description
1 polymer ?
#
loop_
_entity_poly.entity_id
_entity_poly.type
_entity_poly.pdbx_seq_one_letter_code
_entity_poly.pdbx_strand_id
1 'polypeptide(L)'
;AELNRIAPAGTPRHFVVNTGAEAVENAIKSVLLNRVMTSQDGEGGFIVSFEGAFHGRTLGALAVTHRKKSRLGFPTFDWPHILFPAEEAGSPKETARREERSLKQLWDLLVSGRIPRAEKSRDT
;
A
#
# COMPACT_ATOMS: atom_id res chain seq x y z
N ALA A 1 -2.69 -10.24 -26.45
CA ALA A 1 -2.38 -9.38 -27.61
C ALA A 1 -2.76 -7.93 -27.33
N GLU A 2 -4.03 -7.60 -27.04
CA GLU A 2 -4.44 -6.19 -26.84
C GLU A 2 -3.97 -5.55 -25.52
N LEU A 3 -4.10 -6.23 -24.38
CA LEU A 3 -3.60 -5.68 -23.10
C LEU A 3 -2.10 -5.42 -23.12
N ASN A 4 -1.33 -6.18 -23.90
CA ASN A 4 0.12 -5.96 -24.06
C ASN A 4 0.44 -4.63 -24.74
N ARG A 5 -0.47 -4.08 -25.55
CA ARG A 5 -0.25 -2.83 -26.29
C ARG A 5 -0.27 -1.60 -25.40
N ILE A 6 -1.01 -1.67 -24.30
CA ILE A 6 -1.19 -0.56 -23.34
C ILE A 6 -0.48 -0.83 -22.00
N ALA A 7 0.08 -2.02 -21.81
CA ALA A 7 0.80 -2.35 -20.60
C ALA A 7 2.12 -1.56 -20.51
N PRO A 8 2.58 -1.22 -19.29
CA PRO A 8 3.91 -0.68 -19.09
C PRO A 8 5.01 -1.59 -19.68
N ALA A 9 6.16 -1.00 -20.00
CA ALA A 9 7.30 -1.73 -20.54
C ALA A 9 7.74 -2.88 -19.61
N GLY A 10 8.16 -4.00 -20.20
CA GLY A 10 8.61 -5.20 -19.49
C GLY A 10 7.93 -6.47 -20.02
N THR A 11 7.71 -7.45 -19.12
CA THR A 11 7.08 -8.74 -19.44
C THR A 11 5.72 -8.85 -18.75
N PRO A 12 4.69 -8.13 -19.21
CA PRO A 12 3.40 -8.08 -18.52
C PRO A 12 2.70 -9.45 -18.55
N ARG A 13 2.22 -9.88 -17.38
CA ARG A 13 1.32 -11.04 -17.22
C ARG A 13 -0.05 -10.53 -16.78
N HIS A 14 -1.10 -11.05 -17.39
CA HIS A 14 -2.46 -10.56 -17.19
C HIS A 14 -3.32 -11.60 -16.48
N PHE A 15 -4.03 -11.18 -15.45
CA PHE A 15 -5.07 -11.93 -14.78
C PHE A 15 -6.32 -11.06 -14.70
N VAL A 16 -7.41 -11.48 -15.33
CA VAL A 16 -8.63 -10.67 -15.49
C VAL A 16 -9.63 -11.04 -14.40
N VAL A 17 -10.26 -10.02 -13.82
CA VAL A 17 -11.25 -10.11 -12.74
C VAL A 17 -12.39 -9.13 -13.00
N ASN A 18 -13.47 -9.22 -12.23
CA ASN A 18 -14.70 -8.46 -12.50
C ASN A 18 -14.66 -7.03 -11.95
N THR A 19 -13.93 -6.81 -10.85
CA THR A 19 -13.93 -5.54 -10.11
C THR A 19 -12.54 -5.05 -9.75
N GLY A 20 -12.41 -3.75 -9.47
CA GLY A 20 -11.16 -3.16 -8.98
C GLY A 20 -10.73 -3.71 -7.61
N ALA A 21 -11.68 -4.01 -6.72
CA ALA A 21 -11.37 -4.60 -5.42
C ALA A 21 -10.79 -6.01 -5.56
N GLU A 22 -11.35 -6.85 -6.46
CA GLU A 22 -10.78 -8.17 -6.78
C GLU A 22 -9.38 -8.04 -7.39
N ALA A 23 -9.13 -7.02 -8.23
CA ALA A 23 -7.81 -6.80 -8.81
C ALA A 23 -6.78 -6.49 -7.71
N VAL A 24 -7.11 -5.63 -6.75
CA VAL A 24 -6.25 -5.33 -5.61
C VAL A 24 -6.02 -6.56 -4.73
N GLU A 25 -7.05 -7.34 -4.42
CA GLU A 25 -6.92 -8.57 -3.63
C GLU A 25 -5.99 -9.59 -4.30
N ASN A 26 -6.11 -9.78 -5.62
CA ASN A 26 -5.24 -10.69 -6.36
C ASN A 26 -3.81 -10.16 -6.46
N ALA A 27 -3.61 -8.84 -6.59
CA ALA A 27 -2.29 -8.23 -6.54
C ALA A 27 -1.61 -8.45 -5.17
N ILE A 28 -2.35 -8.21 -4.07
CA ILE A 28 -1.89 -8.46 -2.70
C ILE A 28 -1.50 -9.93 -2.52
N LYS A 29 -2.39 -10.86 -2.89
CA LYS A 29 -2.10 -12.31 -2.79
C LYS A 29 -0.86 -12.69 -3.60
N SER A 30 -0.72 -12.17 -4.81
CA SER A 30 0.40 -12.49 -5.69
C SER A 30 1.74 -12.04 -5.11
N VAL A 31 1.82 -10.81 -4.57
CA VAL A 31 3.07 -10.29 -3.99
C VAL A 31 3.41 -10.97 -2.66
N LEU A 32 2.41 -11.21 -1.80
CA LEU A 32 2.64 -11.90 -0.53
C LEU A 32 3.05 -13.36 -0.75
N LEU A 33 2.41 -14.08 -1.69
CA LEU A 33 2.80 -15.44 -2.04
C LEU A 33 4.21 -15.46 -2.65
N ASN A 34 4.51 -14.54 -3.56
CA ASN A 34 5.86 -14.44 -4.12
C ASN A 34 6.91 -14.24 -3.01
N ARG A 35 6.61 -13.38 -2.02
CA ARG A 35 7.48 -13.18 -0.87
C ARG A 35 7.68 -14.47 -0.09
N VAL A 36 6.61 -15.16 0.33
CA VAL A 36 6.68 -16.47 1.02
C VAL A 36 7.55 -17.47 0.25
N MET A 37 7.40 -17.53 -1.08
CA MET A 37 8.12 -18.50 -1.91
C MET A 37 9.59 -18.14 -2.15
N THR A 38 9.99 -16.90 -1.93
CA THR A 38 11.34 -16.40 -2.25
C THR A 38 12.14 -15.97 -1.04
N SER A 39 11.49 -15.74 0.11
CA SER A 39 12.15 -15.39 1.37
C SER A 39 12.53 -16.64 2.17
N GLN A 40 13.62 -16.55 2.91
CA GLN A 40 14.11 -17.65 3.75
C GLN A 40 13.24 -17.89 5.00
N ASP A 41 12.51 -16.86 5.44
CA ASP A 41 11.64 -16.88 6.62
C ASP A 41 10.25 -17.49 6.35
N GLY A 42 9.85 -17.67 5.08
CA GLY A 42 8.54 -18.19 4.71
C GLY A 42 7.37 -17.26 5.07
N GLU A 43 7.64 -15.99 5.39
CA GLU A 43 6.66 -15.00 5.82
C GLU A 43 6.18 -14.14 4.63
N GLY A 44 4.89 -13.80 4.59
CA GLY A 44 4.32 -12.96 3.53
C GLY A 44 4.72 -11.49 3.62
N GLY A 45 5.22 -11.04 4.77
CA GLY A 45 5.54 -9.64 5.02
C GLY A 45 4.31 -8.77 5.26
N PHE A 46 4.31 -7.55 4.72
CA PHE A 46 3.26 -6.56 4.89
C PHE A 46 3.11 -5.70 3.63
N ILE A 47 1.97 -5.04 3.49
CA ILE A 47 1.73 -4.08 2.41
C ILE A 47 1.81 -2.66 2.96
N VAL A 48 2.56 -1.79 2.29
CA VAL A 48 2.59 -0.36 2.60
C VAL A 48 1.55 0.34 1.72
N SER A 49 0.76 1.22 2.32
CA SER A 49 -0.18 2.07 1.59
C SER A 49 -0.05 3.52 2.03
N PHE A 50 -0.63 4.43 1.26
CA PHE A 50 -0.52 5.86 1.52
C PHE A 50 -1.74 6.42 2.24
N GLU A 51 -1.51 7.48 3.00
CA GLU A 51 -2.55 8.37 3.50
C GLU A 51 -3.44 8.85 2.34
N GLY A 52 -4.75 8.82 2.52
CA GLY A 52 -5.72 9.22 1.49
C GLY A 52 -6.00 8.15 0.43
N ALA A 53 -5.27 7.03 0.40
CA ALA A 53 -5.48 5.97 -0.58
C ALA A 53 -6.88 5.31 -0.47
N PHE A 54 -7.41 4.90 -1.63
CA PHE A 54 -8.61 4.10 -1.77
C PHE A 54 -8.35 2.94 -2.75
N HIS A 55 -8.50 1.71 -2.27
CA HIS A 55 -8.21 0.50 -3.04
C HIS A 55 -9.38 -0.49 -3.08
N GLY A 56 -10.48 -0.21 -2.39
CA GLY A 56 -11.68 -1.03 -2.41
C GLY A 56 -12.28 -1.24 -1.02
N ARG A 57 -13.22 -2.17 -0.92
CA ARG A 57 -13.97 -2.44 0.33
C ARG A 57 -14.03 -3.93 0.71
N THR A 58 -13.43 -4.82 -0.07
CA THR A 58 -13.15 -6.19 0.37
C THR A 58 -12.02 -6.17 1.42
N LEU A 59 -11.93 -7.13 2.33
CA LEU A 59 -11.09 -7.00 3.53
C LEU A 59 -9.60 -6.69 3.27
N GLY A 60 -8.97 -7.31 2.26
CA GLY A 60 -7.58 -7.02 1.89
C GLY A 60 -7.44 -5.64 1.26
N ALA A 61 -8.31 -5.29 0.32
CA ALA A 61 -8.35 -3.97 -0.30
C ALA A 61 -8.71 -2.84 0.69
N LEU A 62 -9.53 -3.16 1.68
CA LEU A 62 -9.95 -2.26 2.75
C LEU A 62 -8.80 -1.99 3.72
N ALA A 63 -7.94 -2.99 3.98
CA ALA A 63 -6.78 -2.82 4.85
C ALA A 63 -5.73 -1.87 4.27
N VAL A 64 -5.66 -1.72 2.96
CA VAL A 64 -4.81 -0.72 2.28
C VAL A 64 -5.57 0.57 1.94
N THR A 65 -6.87 0.66 2.26
CA THR A 65 -7.66 1.89 2.13
C THR A 65 -7.54 2.73 3.40
N HIS A 66 -7.07 3.97 3.29
CA HIS A 66 -6.70 4.77 4.46
C HIS A 66 -7.90 5.22 5.32
N ARG A 67 -8.98 5.67 4.67
CA ARG A 67 -10.09 6.39 5.32
C ARG A 67 -10.68 5.60 6.50
N LYS A 68 -10.53 6.10 7.74
CA LYS A 68 -11.00 5.41 8.96
C LYS A 68 -12.49 5.06 8.91
N LYS A 69 -13.35 5.97 8.42
CA LYS A 69 -14.79 5.73 8.26
C LYS A 69 -15.11 4.53 7.35
N SER A 70 -14.25 4.19 6.40
CA SER A 70 -14.45 3.02 5.53
C SER A 70 -14.09 1.72 6.24
N ARG A 71 -13.16 1.75 7.20
CA ARG A 71 -12.68 0.59 7.96
C ARG A 71 -13.43 0.34 9.28
N LEU A 72 -14.16 1.34 9.77
CA LEU A 72 -14.88 1.28 11.04
C LEU A 72 -15.84 0.08 11.08
N GLY A 73 -15.69 -0.78 12.08
CA GLY A 73 -16.54 -1.96 12.27
C GLY A 73 -16.09 -3.22 11.52
N PHE A 74 -15.00 -3.16 10.75
CA PHE A 74 -14.46 -4.32 10.03
C PHE A 74 -13.08 -4.71 10.56
N PRO A 75 -12.74 -6.02 10.57
CA PRO A 75 -11.37 -6.44 10.84
C PRO A 75 -10.43 -5.93 9.73
N THR A 76 -9.22 -5.56 10.10
CA THR A 76 -8.18 -5.09 9.19
C THR A 76 -6.83 -5.72 9.56
N PHE A 77 -5.91 -5.73 8.61
CA PHE A 77 -4.51 -6.10 8.86
C PHE A 77 -3.76 -4.97 9.54
N ASP A 78 -2.77 -5.32 10.37
CA ASP A 78 -1.81 -4.37 10.95
C ASP A 78 -0.71 -4.04 9.93
N TRP A 79 -1.12 -3.31 8.89
CA TRP A 79 -0.28 -2.87 7.79
C TRP A 79 -0.10 -1.35 7.85
N PRO A 80 1.12 -0.84 7.57
CA PRO A 80 1.42 0.58 7.72
C PRO A 80 0.74 1.42 6.64
N HIS A 81 0.21 2.56 7.07
CA HIS A 81 -0.14 3.69 6.21
C HIS A 81 0.90 4.80 6.41
N ILE A 82 1.56 5.22 5.35
CA ILE A 82 2.56 6.29 5.38
C ILE A 82 2.02 7.56 4.71
N LEU A 83 2.65 8.69 4.97
CA LEU A 83 2.26 9.97 4.35
C LEU A 83 2.40 9.88 2.82
N PHE A 84 1.36 10.34 2.12
CA PHE A 84 1.46 10.57 0.68
C PHE A 84 2.23 11.88 0.44
N PRO A 85 3.23 11.92 -0.44
CA PRO A 85 3.99 13.13 -0.77
C PRO A 85 3.16 14.07 -1.68
N ALA A 86 2.03 14.57 -1.17
CA ALA A 86 1.20 15.53 -1.87
C ALA A 86 1.95 16.86 -2.01
N GLU A 87 1.88 17.43 -3.22
CA GLU A 87 2.33 18.78 -3.50
C GLU A 87 1.34 19.80 -2.93
N GLU A 88 1.87 20.84 -2.28
CA GLU A 88 1.12 22.00 -1.83
C GLU A 88 1.47 23.19 -2.74
N ALA A 89 0.55 23.53 -3.66
CA ALA A 89 0.77 24.45 -4.78
C ALA A 89 1.16 25.90 -4.37
N GLY A 90 1.04 26.25 -3.09
CA GLY A 90 1.48 27.53 -2.53
C GLY A 90 2.67 27.46 -1.57
N SER A 91 3.22 26.26 -1.31
CA SER A 91 4.25 26.07 -0.29
C SER A 91 5.26 24.99 -0.68
N PRO A 92 6.29 25.36 -1.47
CA PRO A 92 7.39 24.45 -1.80
C PRO A 92 8.10 23.89 -0.55
N LYS A 93 8.18 24.71 0.51
CA LYS A 93 8.77 24.31 1.79
C LYS A 93 7.96 23.22 2.48
N GLU A 94 6.63 23.31 2.44
CA GLU A 94 5.78 22.26 3.04
C GLU A 94 5.79 20.99 2.21
N THR A 95 5.80 21.12 0.88
CA THR A 95 5.98 19.99 -0.04
C THR A 95 7.27 19.23 0.28
N ALA A 96 8.42 19.91 0.32
CA ALA A 96 9.71 19.29 0.63
C ALA A 96 9.73 18.62 2.00
N ARG A 97 9.15 19.25 3.03
CA ARG A 97 9.02 18.65 4.37
C ARG A 97 8.16 17.39 4.36
N ARG A 98 7.06 17.40 3.61
CA ARG A 98 6.15 16.26 3.51
C ARG A 98 6.78 15.10 2.75
N GLU A 99 7.51 15.39 1.68
CA GLU A 99 8.32 14.41 0.94
C GLU A 99 9.37 13.78 1.83
N GLU A 100 10.15 14.58 2.57
CA GLU A 100 11.19 14.09 3.49
C GLU A 100 10.59 13.15 4.55
N ARG A 101 9.45 13.50 5.14
CA ARG A 101 8.76 12.64 6.11
C ARG A 101 8.25 11.34 5.48
N SER A 102 7.68 11.40 4.28
CA SER A 102 7.15 10.24 3.56
C SER A 102 8.28 9.27 3.20
N LEU A 103 9.40 9.80 2.71
CA LEU A 103 10.62 9.04 2.42
C LEU A 103 11.20 8.41 3.68
N LYS A 104 11.28 9.16 4.78
CA LYS A 104 11.76 8.62 6.06
C LYS A 104 10.90 7.45 6.55
N GLN A 105 9.57 7.60 6.52
CA GLN A 105 8.65 6.52 6.94
C GLN A 105 8.81 5.27 6.07
N LEU A 106 8.93 5.44 4.75
CA LEU A 106 9.17 4.31 3.85
C LEU A 106 10.53 3.66 4.11
N TRP A 107 11.59 4.46 4.28
CA TRP A 107 12.94 3.97 4.56
C TRP A 107 13.00 3.18 5.86
N ASP A 108 12.40 3.71 6.94
CA ASP A 108 12.33 3.02 8.22
C ASP A 108 11.66 1.64 8.08
N LEU A 109 10.60 1.53 7.27
CA LEU A 109 9.93 0.26 6.99
C LEU A 109 10.80 -0.71 6.16
N LEU A 110 11.52 -0.20 5.17
CA LEU A 110 12.40 -1.03 4.32
C LEU A 110 13.59 -1.60 5.11
N VAL A 111 14.16 -0.82 6.01
CA VAL A 111 15.33 -1.24 6.81
C VAL A 111 14.93 -2.10 8.01
N SER A 112 13.83 -1.78 8.68
CA SER A 112 13.41 -2.51 9.88
C SER A 112 12.56 -3.75 9.61
N GLY A 113 11.92 -3.86 8.43
CA GLY A 113 11.01 -4.96 8.09
C GLY A 113 9.71 -5.02 8.91
N ARG A 114 9.57 -4.23 9.98
CA ARG A 114 8.33 -3.92 10.71
C ARG A 114 8.65 -2.89 11.80
N ILE A 115 7.81 -1.87 11.95
CA ILE A 115 7.86 -1.04 13.17
C ILE A 115 7.13 -1.83 14.28
N PRO A 116 7.76 -2.16 15.42
CA PRO A 116 7.15 -2.97 16.48
C PRO A 116 5.92 -2.36 17.17
N ARG A 117 5.53 -1.13 16.80
CA ARG A 117 4.33 -0.37 17.19
C ARG A 117 4.45 0.97 16.47
N ALA A 118 3.98 1.09 15.24
CA ALA A 118 3.75 2.43 14.70
C ALA A 118 2.74 3.10 15.64
N GLU A 119 3.09 4.22 16.26
CA GLU A 119 2.15 4.96 17.11
C GLU A 119 0.87 5.15 16.31
N LYS A 120 -0.24 4.60 16.82
CA LYS A 120 -1.55 4.81 16.20
C LYS A 120 -1.75 6.31 16.14
N SER A 121 -1.73 6.88 14.93
CA SER A 121 -2.04 8.30 14.73
C SER A 121 -3.36 8.59 15.44
N ARG A 122 -3.27 9.34 16.54
CA ARG A 122 -4.42 9.68 17.38
C ARG A 122 -5.35 10.68 16.71
N ASP A 123 -4.94 11.25 15.58
CA ASP A 123 -5.75 12.19 14.82
C ASP A 123 -6.12 11.68 13.42
N THR A 124 -7.28 12.17 12.95
CA THR A 124 -7.98 11.99 11.65
C THR A 124 -8.98 10.85 11.53
#